data_AF-A0A8I1KK17-F1
#
_entry.id   AF-A0A8I1KK17-F1
#
_cell.length_a   1.000
_cell.length_b   1.000
_cell.length_c   1.000
_cell.angle_alpha   90.00
_cell.angle_beta   90.00
_cell.angle_gamma   90.00
#
_symmetry.space_group_name_H-M   'P 1'
#
loop_
_entity.id
_entity.type
_entity.pdbx_description
1 polymer ?
#
loop_
_entity_poly.entity_id
_entity_poly.type
_entity_poly.pdbx_seq_one_letter_code
_entity_poly.pdbx_strand_id
1 'polypeptide(L)'
;MKRFALFAVATVALAGCASNTETQPLQAAAVDTTKMPQSGIFTVKDVVVTEQGADTLRLAAATTSKYTFADLSAVVWCRAREEATARKYDGWYQDGIQQVSNGEGQPQVAIATARYFKGKPPEGRKTLKHEKSPCNDVPAVAKVKV
;
A
#
# COMPACT_ATOMS: atom_id res chain seq x y z
N MET A 1 -69.68 -2.50 -21.32
CA MET A 1 -69.30 -3.48 -22.37
C MET A 1 -67.79 -3.63 -22.38
N LYS A 2 -67.28 -4.87 -22.49
CA LYS A 2 -65.87 -5.24 -22.74
C LYS A 2 -65.37 -4.50 -24.02
N ARG A 3 -64.09 -4.15 -24.20
CA ARG A 3 -62.94 -5.04 -24.42
C ARG A 3 -61.59 -4.30 -24.34
N PHE A 4 -60.58 -5.12 -23.99
CA PHE A 4 -59.14 -4.93 -23.92
C PHE A 4 -58.47 -4.37 -25.18
N ALA A 5 -57.35 -3.65 -24.98
CA ALA A 5 -56.11 -3.84 -25.73
C ALA A 5 -54.91 -3.38 -24.88
N LEU A 6 -54.02 -4.34 -24.59
CA LEU A 6 -52.70 -4.14 -24.00
C LEU A 6 -51.77 -3.47 -25.02
N PHE A 7 -51.00 -2.48 -24.59
CA PHE A 7 -49.69 -2.19 -25.18
C PHE A 7 -48.68 -1.94 -24.07
N ALA A 8 -47.85 -2.95 -23.85
CA ALA A 8 -46.65 -2.87 -23.03
C ALA A 8 -45.63 -2.01 -23.76
N VAL A 9 -45.15 -0.94 -23.12
CA VAL A 9 -43.91 -0.27 -23.50
C VAL A 9 -42.96 -0.41 -22.33
N ALA A 10 -42.03 -1.36 -22.48
CA ALA A 10 -40.89 -1.54 -21.61
C ALA A 10 -39.97 -0.33 -21.78
N THR A 11 -40.07 0.65 -20.88
CA THR A 11 -39.00 1.64 -20.70
C THR A 11 -37.90 1.00 -19.86
N VAL A 12 -36.86 0.59 -20.59
CA VAL A 12 -35.58 0.14 -20.07
C VAL A 12 -35.11 1.11 -18.99
N ALA A 13 -34.98 0.59 -17.77
CA ALA A 13 -34.28 1.27 -16.68
C ALA A 13 -32.83 1.48 -17.13
N LEU A 14 -32.53 2.67 -17.65
CA LEU A 14 -31.15 3.16 -17.66
C LEU A 14 -30.78 3.43 -16.21
N ALA A 15 -30.21 2.41 -15.59
CA ALA A 15 -29.24 2.56 -14.53
C ALA A 15 -28.11 3.42 -15.08
N GLY A 16 -28.28 4.74 -15.02
CA GLY A 16 -27.16 5.64 -14.94
C GLY A 16 -26.52 5.37 -13.60
N CYS A 17 -25.61 4.39 -13.55
CA CYS A 17 -24.55 4.35 -12.56
C CYS A 17 -23.82 5.67 -12.70
N ALA A 18 -24.27 6.67 -11.94
CA ALA A 18 -23.41 7.75 -11.53
C ALA A 18 -22.17 7.05 -10.99
N SER A 19 -21.05 7.28 -11.68
CA SER A 19 -19.74 6.84 -11.27
C SER A 19 -19.48 7.45 -9.90
N ASN A 20 -19.95 6.75 -8.87
CA ASN A 20 -19.35 6.78 -7.56
C ASN A 20 -17.93 6.32 -7.79
N THR A 21 -17.05 7.29 -8.07
CA THR A 21 -15.67 7.20 -7.63
C THR A 21 -15.72 7.31 -6.10
N GLU A 22 -16.37 6.31 -5.48
CA GLU A 22 -16.06 5.92 -4.12
C GLU A 22 -14.58 5.61 -4.19
N THR A 23 -13.79 6.51 -3.61
CA THR A 23 -12.48 6.23 -3.10
C THR A 23 -12.59 4.89 -2.40
N GLN A 24 -12.28 3.79 -3.10
CA GLN A 24 -12.26 2.47 -2.52
C GLN A 24 -11.41 2.63 -1.26
N PRO A 25 -11.96 2.38 -0.06
CA PRO A 25 -11.14 2.41 1.13
C PRO A 25 -10.00 1.48 0.81
N LEU A 26 -8.78 2.02 0.75
CA LEU A 26 -7.56 1.31 0.36
C LEU A 26 -7.59 -0.05 1.06
N GLN A 27 -8.08 -1.06 0.34
CA GLN A 27 -8.43 -2.32 0.99
C GLN A 27 -7.13 -2.79 1.61
N ALA A 28 -7.16 -3.11 2.90
CA ALA A 28 -6.04 -3.75 3.56
C ALA A 28 -5.71 -4.96 2.67
N ALA A 29 -4.69 -4.83 1.82
CA ALA A 29 -4.23 -5.93 1.00
C ALA A 29 -4.03 -7.05 2.01
N ALA A 30 -4.73 -8.17 1.85
CA ALA A 30 -4.80 -9.21 2.86
C ALA A 30 -3.37 -9.63 3.21
N VAL A 31 -2.82 -9.01 4.27
CA VAL A 31 -1.46 -9.27 4.69
C VAL A 31 -1.52 -10.66 5.23
N ASP A 32 -0.81 -11.57 4.59
CA ASP A 32 -0.77 -12.96 4.99
C ASP A 32 -0.22 -13.04 6.42
N THR A 33 -1.15 -13.19 7.37
CA THR A 33 -0.83 -13.11 8.79
C THR A 33 0.02 -14.30 9.24
N THR A 34 0.08 -15.37 8.44
CA THR A 34 0.98 -16.51 8.69
C THR A 34 2.45 -16.13 8.56
N LYS A 35 2.76 -15.08 7.80
CA LYS A 35 4.12 -14.58 7.62
C LYS A 35 4.58 -13.66 8.74
N MET A 36 3.70 -13.30 9.67
CA MET A 36 3.94 -12.33 10.72
C MET A 36 4.99 -12.79 11.73
N PRO A 37 5.80 -11.86 12.29
CA PRO A 37 6.82 -12.26 13.24
C PRO A 37 6.13 -12.67 14.53
N GLN A 38 6.43 -13.87 15.03
CA GLN A 38 5.88 -14.40 16.29
C GLN A 38 6.20 -13.48 17.48
N SER A 39 7.30 -12.74 17.38
CA SER A 39 7.64 -11.64 18.29
C SER A 39 8.35 -10.52 17.52
N GLY A 40 7.88 -9.29 17.69
CA GLY A 40 8.56 -8.10 17.17
C GLY A 40 8.02 -7.62 15.84
N ILE A 41 8.90 -7.13 14.98
CA ILE A 41 8.60 -6.42 13.73
C ILE A 41 9.21 -7.17 12.54
N PHE A 42 8.58 -7.06 11.36
CA PHE A 42 9.20 -7.50 10.12
C PHE A 42 10.58 -6.89 9.92
N THR A 43 11.52 -7.71 9.47
CA THR A 43 12.78 -7.19 8.96
C THR A 43 12.53 -6.59 7.58
N VAL A 44 13.44 -5.73 7.12
CA VAL A 44 13.31 -5.06 5.82
C VAL A 44 13.10 -6.08 4.69
N LYS A 45 13.80 -7.22 4.71
CA LYS A 45 13.67 -8.28 3.70
C LYS A 45 12.33 -9.03 3.74
N ASP A 46 11.64 -9.05 4.88
CA ASP A 46 10.38 -9.78 5.07
C ASP A 46 9.16 -8.92 4.72
N VAL A 47 9.36 -7.63 4.40
CA VAL A 47 8.32 -6.74 3.91
C VAL A 47 7.72 -7.32 2.63
N VAL A 48 6.41 -7.52 2.65
CA VAL A 48 5.67 -8.04 1.50
C VAL A 48 5.60 -6.95 0.43
N VAL A 49 6.01 -7.28 -0.78
CA VAL A 49 5.99 -6.37 -1.94
C VAL A 49 5.02 -6.92 -2.99
N THR A 50 4.03 -6.11 -3.34
CA THR A 50 3.00 -6.43 -4.32
C THR A 50 3.03 -5.39 -5.45
N GLU A 51 3.13 -5.84 -6.69
CA GLU A 51 3.03 -4.96 -7.86
C GLU A 51 1.58 -4.50 -8.06
N GLN A 52 1.37 -3.21 -8.33
CA GLN A 52 0.04 -2.62 -8.59
C GLN A 52 -0.03 -1.94 -9.97
N GLY A 53 1.03 -2.06 -10.76
CA GLY A 53 1.23 -1.43 -12.06
C GLY A 53 2.73 -1.41 -12.39
N ALA A 54 3.07 -0.89 -13.58
CA ALA A 54 4.44 -0.94 -14.09
C ALA A 54 5.49 -0.33 -13.14
N ASP A 55 5.16 0.82 -12.52
CA ASP A 55 6.07 1.56 -11.64
C ASP A 55 5.45 1.84 -10.26
N THR A 56 4.53 0.99 -9.80
CA THR A 56 3.87 1.17 -8.50
C THR A 56 3.97 -0.10 -7.68
N LEU A 57 4.58 0.00 -6.50
CA LEU A 57 4.66 -1.09 -5.54
C LEU A 57 3.84 -0.75 -4.31
N ARG A 58 3.07 -1.73 -3.87
CA ARG A 58 2.43 -1.73 -2.56
C ARG A 58 3.28 -2.57 -1.61
N LEU A 59 3.63 -1.99 -0.47
CA LEU A 59 4.48 -2.62 0.53
C LEU A 59 3.70 -2.80 1.82
N ALA A 60 3.82 -3.96 2.45
CA ALA A 60 3.16 -4.24 3.72
C ALA A 60 4.14 -4.85 4.72
N ALA A 61 4.16 -4.28 5.92
CA ALA A 61 4.91 -4.80 7.06
C ALA A 61 4.02 -4.85 8.29
N ALA A 62 4.34 -5.76 9.20
CA ALA A 62 3.58 -5.89 10.43
C ALA A 62 4.48 -6.10 11.65
N THR A 63 3.94 -5.76 12.81
CA THR A 63 4.59 -5.91 14.11
C THR A 63 3.60 -6.31 15.19
N THR A 64 4.10 -6.96 16.23
CA THR A 64 3.42 -7.07 17.53
C THR A 64 3.65 -5.81 18.38
N SER A 65 3.00 -5.73 19.54
CA SER A 65 2.81 -4.55 20.39
C SER A 65 4.05 -3.75 20.84
N LYS A 66 5.27 -4.26 20.64
CA LYS A 66 6.51 -3.61 21.08
C LYS A 66 6.97 -2.45 20.18
N TYR A 67 6.68 -2.50 18.88
CA TYR A 67 7.16 -1.50 17.92
C TYR A 67 6.04 -0.56 17.50
N THR A 68 6.43 0.67 17.19
CA THR A 68 5.51 1.74 16.82
C THR A 68 5.22 1.73 15.32
N PHE A 69 4.18 2.47 14.92
CA PHE A 69 3.95 2.73 13.50
C PHE A 69 5.10 3.50 12.83
N ALA A 70 5.84 4.33 13.57
CA ALA A 70 7.03 5.00 13.04
C ALA A 70 8.14 4.00 12.69
N ASP A 71 8.36 2.99 13.55
CA ASP A 71 9.29 1.90 13.29
C ASP A 71 8.88 1.09 12.05
N LEU A 72 7.59 0.75 11.93
CA LEU A 72 7.03 0.09 10.75
C LEU A 72 7.20 0.91 9.48
N SER A 73 6.92 2.21 9.54
CA SER A 73 7.08 3.14 8.43
C SER A 73 8.54 3.16 7.95
N ALA A 74 9.51 3.21 8.86
CA ALA A 74 10.93 3.15 8.52
C ALA A 74 11.30 1.83 7.83
N VAL A 75 10.83 0.69 8.34
CA VAL A 75 11.05 -0.63 7.73
C VAL A 75 10.49 -0.70 6.30
N VAL A 76 9.24 -0.27 6.11
CA VAL A 76 8.57 -0.28 4.81
C VAL A 76 9.27 0.63 3.80
N TRP A 77 9.63 1.84 4.20
CA TRP A 77 10.30 2.78 3.31
C TRP A 77 11.75 2.42 3.02
N CYS A 78 12.42 1.75 3.96
CA CYS A 78 13.72 1.15 3.65
C CYS A 78 13.58 0.06 2.59
N ARG A 79 12.56 -0.81 2.69
CA ARG A 79 12.30 -1.81 1.65
C ARG A 79 12.00 -1.16 0.30
N ALA A 80 11.18 -0.11 0.28
CA ALA A 80 10.86 0.61 -0.96
C ALA A 80 12.12 1.15 -1.65
N ARG A 81 13.12 1.63 -0.88
CA ARG A 81 14.43 2.04 -1.38
C ARG A 81 15.26 0.86 -1.91
N GLU A 82 15.24 -0.29 -1.23
CA GLU A 82 15.91 -1.49 -1.72
C GLU A 82 15.33 -1.94 -3.07
N GLU A 83 14.00 -1.94 -3.21
CA GLU A 83 13.32 -2.22 -4.48
C GLU A 83 13.68 -1.20 -5.56
N ALA A 84 13.77 0.10 -5.21
CA ALA A 84 14.23 1.14 -6.13
C ALA A 84 15.60 0.80 -6.72
N THR A 85 16.51 0.38 -5.83
CA THR A 85 17.90 0.08 -6.16
C THR A 85 18.01 -1.21 -6.97
N ALA A 86 17.38 -2.29 -6.49
CA ALA A 86 17.42 -3.62 -7.09
C ALA A 86 16.83 -3.62 -8.51
N ARG A 87 15.74 -2.88 -8.72
CA ARG A 87 15.05 -2.78 -10.02
C ARG A 87 15.60 -1.66 -10.92
N LYS A 88 16.66 -0.97 -10.47
CA LYS A 88 17.33 0.13 -11.21
C LYS A 88 16.38 1.25 -11.62
N TYR A 89 15.51 1.66 -10.70
CA TYR A 89 14.74 2.88 -10.87
C TYR A 89 15.63 4.08 -10.62
N ASP A 90 15.41 5.14 -11.40
CA ASP A 90 16.16 6.36 -11.22
C ASP A 90 15.75 7.03 -9.91
N GLY A 91 14.48 6.94 -9.51
CA GLY A 91 14.01 7.38 -8.21
C GLY A 91 12.60 6.89 -7.88
N TRP A 92 12.11 7.37 -6.73
CA TRP A 92 10.79 7.01 -6.22
C TRP A 92 10.27 8.09 -5.27
N TYR A 93 9.00 8.01 -4.91
CA TYR A 93 8.37 8.84 -3.90
C TYR A 93 7.31 8.06 -3.12
N GLN A 94 7.01 8.55 -1.91
CA GLN A 94 5.94 8.03 -1.07
C GLN A 94 4.61 8.57 -1.58
N ASP A 95 3.73 7.70 -2.06
CA ASP A 95 2.38 8.09 -2.50
C ASP A 95 1.41 8.10 -1.32
N GLY A 96 1.63 7.23 -0.34
CA GLY A 96 0.89 7.21 0.92
C GLY A 96 1.31 6.06 1.82
N ILE A 97 0.94 6.15 3.09
CA ILE A 97 1.07 5.07 4.07
C ILE A 97 -0.15 5.07 4.98
N GLN A 98 -0.59 3.87 5.34
CA GLN A 98 -1.72 3.67 6.23
C GLN A 98 -1.32 2.75 7.38
N GLN A 99 -1.76 3.13 8.58
CA GLN A 99 -1.74 2.27 9.74
C GLN A 99 -3.06 1.51 9.81
N VAL A 100 -2.98 0.19 9.89
CA VAL A 100 -4.11 -0.69 10.18
C VAL A 100 -3.86 -1.34 11.53
N SER A 101 -4.85 -1.25 12.43
CA SER A 101 -4.85 -1.90 13.73
C SER A 101 -6.15 -2.69 13.85
N ASN A 102 -6.06 -3.97 14.21
CA ASN A 102 -7.23 -4.84 14.37
C ASN A 102 -7.77 -4.83 15.83
N GLY A 103 -7.39 -3.84 16.64
CA GLY A 103 -7.79 -3.72 18.04
C GLY A 103 -6.64 -3.96 19.01
N GLU A 104 -6.93 -3.86 20.30
CA GLU A 104 -5.94 -4.01 21.36
C GLU A 104 -5.35 -5.44 21.37
N GLY A 105 -4.04 -5.55 21.53
CA GLY A 105 -3.31 -6.82 21.49
C GLY A 105 -3.17 -7.45 20.09
N GLN A 106 -3.82 -6.89 19.07
CA GLN A 106 -3.65 -7.34 17.70
C GLN A 106 -2.43 -6.67 17.06
N PRO A 107 -1.84 -7.32 16.04
CA PRO A 107 -0.70 -6.74 15.35
C PRO A 107 -1.03 -5.41 14.67
N GLN A 108 -0.06 -4.50 14.70
CA GLN A 108 -0.10 -3.29 13.87
C GLN A 108 0.46 -3.60 12.50
N VAL A 109 -0.18 -3.07 11.47
CA VAL A 109 0.22 -3.26 10.08
C VAL A 109 0.41 -1.88 9.44
N ALA A 110 1.54 -1.70 8.76
CA ALA A 110 1.76 -0.56 7.89
C ALA A 110 1.62 -1.00 6.43
N ILE A 111 0.79 -0.29 5.68
CA ILE A 111 0.62 -0.52 4.24
C ILE A 111 0.97 0.76 3.51
N ALA A 112 2.00 0.71 2.68
CA ALA A 112 2.51 1.84 1.94
C ALA A 112 2.38 1.64 0.43
N THR A 113 2.24 2.76 -0.29
CA THR A 113 2.33 2.79 -1.75
C THR A 113 3.53 3.63 -2.13
N ALA A 114 4.46 3.03 -2.87
CA ALA A 114 5.60 3.69 -3.47
C ALA A 114 5.41 3.75 -4.99
N ARG A 115 5.70 4.92 -5.56
CA ARG A 115 5.74 5.10 -7.02
C ARG A 115 7.16 5.38 -7.46
N TYR A 116 7.55 4.72 -8.53
CA TYR A 116 8.89 4.69 -9.08
C TYR A 116 8.91 5.39 -10.44
N PHE A 117 10.09 5.77 -10.90
CA PHE A 117 10.24 6.34 -12.24
C PHE A 117 11.65 6.09 -12.78
N LYS A 118 11.73 6.03 -14.10
CA LYS A 118 12.97 6.10 -14.87
C LYS A 118 13.02 7.44 -15.60
N GLY A 119 14.16 8.12 -15.55
CA GLY A 119 14.38 9.45 -16.10
C GLY A 119 13.97 10.58 -15.15
N LYS A 120 13.26 11.57 -15.71
CA LYS A 120 12.91 12.80 -15.00
C LYS A 120 11.86 12.52 -13.92
N PRO A 121 12.01 13.11 -12.72
CA PRO A 121 10.99 13.01 -11.69
C PRO A 121 9.70 13.69 -12.16
N PRO A 122 8.53 13.18 -11.76
CA PRO A 122 7.26 13.84 -12.03
C PRO A 122 7.23 15.22 -11.36
N GLU A 123 6.67 16.21 -12.07
CA GLU A 123 6.61 17.59 -11.61
C GLU A 123 5.84 17.72 -10.28
N GLY A 124 6.33 18.60 -9.40
CA GLY A 124 5.67 18.90 -8.12
C GLY A 124 5.77 17.81 -7.04
N ARG A 125 6.50 16.71 -7.27
CA ARG A 125 6.68 15.65 -6.27
C ARG A 125 8.06 15.73 -5.61
N LYS A 126 8.09 15.67 -4.27
CA LYS A 126 9.34 15.45 -3.53
C LYS A 126 9.77 13.99 -3.73
N THR A 127 10.83 13.78 -4.51
CA THR A 127 11.36 12.44 -4.78
C THR A 127 12.49 12.10 -3.84
N LEU A 128 12.50 10.86 -3.33
CA LEU A 128 13.43 10.39 -2.32
C LEU A 128 14.81 10.00 -2.87
N LYS A 129 15.20 10.49 -4.06
CA LYS A 129 16.59 10.36 -4.52
C LYS A 129 17.57 11.12 -3.63
N HIS A 130 17.12 12.20 -2.97
CA HIS A 130 17.99 13.17 -2.28
C HIS A 130 17.69 13.35 -0.77
N GLU A 131 16.69 12.65 -0.22
CA GLU A 131 16.29 12.81 1.18
C GLU A 131 16.95 11.76 2.08
N LYS A 132 17.12 12.09 3.36
CA LYS A 132 17.69 11.24 4.43
C LYS A 132 17.25 9.80 4.24
N SER A 133 18.22 8.88 4.11
CA SER A 133 17.93 7.46 3.83
C SER A 133 16.97 6.90 4.88
N PRO A 134 15.77 6.41 4.51
CA PRO A 134 14.80 5.89 5.47
C PRO A 134 15.33 4.67 6.23
N CYS A 135 16.34 3.99 5.68
CA CYS A 135 17.03 2.88 6.31
C CYS A 135 17.83 3.25 7.58
N ASN A 136 18.17 4.53 7.76
CA ASN A 136 18.91 4.97 8.94
C ASN A 136 18.06 4.86 10.21
N ASP A 137 16.75 5.11 10.07
CA ASP A 137 15.79 5.15 11.15
C ASP A 137 15.15 3.77 11.43
N VAL A 138 15.55 2.72 10.70
CA VAL A 138 15.09 1.33 10.93
C VAL A 138 15.64 0.81 12.28
N PRO A 139 14.82 0.16 13.12
CA PRO A 139 15.31 -0.49 14.35
C PRO A 139 16.37 -1.55 14.04
N ALA A 140 17.41 -1.67 14.89
CA ALA A 140 18.52 -2.59 14.65
C ALA A 140 18.09 -4.04 14.40
N VAL A 141 17.06 -4.50 15.13
CA VAL A 141 16.49 -5.86 14.97
C VAL A 141 15.86 -6.12 13.60
N ALA A 142 15.44 -5.06 12.90
CA ALA A 142 14.78 -5.14 11.60
C ALA A 142 15.75 -4.97 10.43
N LYS A 143 17.01 -4.59 10.69
CA LYS A 143 18.05 -4.38 9.67
C LYS A 143 18.67 -5.67 9.13
N VAL A 144 18.18 -6.86 9.50
CA VAL A 144 18.83 -8.14 9.16
C VAL A 144 19.12 -8.18 7.66
N LYS A 145 20.40 -8.04 7.32
CA LYS A 145 20.90 -8.01 5.95
C LYS A 145 20.56 -9.34 5.27
N VAL A 146 20.16 -9.24 4.00
CA VAL A 146 20.24 -10.36 3.05
C VAL A 146 21.67 -10.87 3.00
#